data_AF-A0AAU0B900-F1
#
_entry.id   AF-A0AAU0B900-F1
#
_cell.length_a   1.000
_cell.length_b   1.000
_cell.length_c   1.000
_cell.angle_alpha   90.00
_cell.angle_beta   90.00
_cell.angle_gamma   90.00
#
_symmetry.space_group_name_H-M   'P 1'
#
loop_
_entity.id
_entity.type
_entity.pdbx_description
1 polymer ?
#
loop_
_entity_poly.entity_id
_entity_poly.type
_entity_poly.pdbx_seq_one_letter_code
_entity_poly.pdbx_strand_id
1 'polypeptide(L)'
;MSKSLRYAVLCLAALAVAGCKQQPAEPAPSQSKPAAVATAAPTGNDAEARALHVLEARLQSDHFYPDNCISILSEQGDAPTPDAFEFAVHERHGNDCPGDPQTSPVRDRFRVQADGTVLWYDVVNADFVDYAEHARSVQ
;
A
#
# COMPACT_ATOMS: atom_id res chain seq x y z
N MET A 1 32.16 -6.09 12.85
CA MET A 1 32.48 -6.60 14.21
C MET A 1 31.91 -5.58 15.18
N SER A 2 31.01 -5.80 16.15
CA SER A 2 30.66 -6.94 17.02
C SER A 2 29.16 -6.81 17.40
N LYS A 3 28.34 -7.87 17.31
CA LYS A 3 27.86 -8.77 18.40
C LYS A 3 27.27 -8.02 19.60
N SER A 4 25.94 -7.99 19.73
CA SER A 4 25.08 -8.92 20.51
C SER A 4 24.84 -8.45 21.94
N LEU A 5 23.57 -8.40 22.39
CA LEU A 5 23.13 -9.21 23.54
C LEU A 5 21.60 -9.33 23.61
N ARG A 6 21.16 -10.54 23.99
CA ARG A 6 19.80 -11.05 24.09
C ARG A 6 19.41 -11.20 25.57
N TYR A 7 18.13 -11.55 25.79
CA TYR A 7 17.49 -12.20 26.97
C TYR A 7 17.13 -11.25 28.13
N ALA A 8 15.84 -11.06 28.45
CA ALA A 8 14.83 -11.94 29.06
C ALA A 8 15.00 -12.09 30.59
N VAL A 9 13.92 -11.93 31.36
CA VAL A 9 13.48 -12.83 32.46
C VAL A 9 12.27 -12.21 33.20
N LEU A 10 11.25 -13.07 33.39
CA LEU A 10 10.07 -12.93 34.23
C LEU A 10 10.41 -12.90 35.73
N CYS A 11 9.61 -12.19 36.53
CA CYS A 11 9.49 -12.47 37.97
C CYS A 11 8.00 -12.54 38.37
N LEU A 12 7.58 -13.75 38.69
CA LEU A 12 6.40 -14.10 39.49
C LEU A 12 6.71 -13.84 40.98
N ALA A 13 5.73 -13.35 41.75
CA ALA A 13 5.60 -13.68 43.17
C ALA A 13 4.15 -13.52 43.64
N ALA A 14 3.70 -14.53 44.37
CA ALA A 14 2.35 -14.77 44.89
C ALA A 14 2.15 -14.19 46.31
N LEU A 15 0.92 -14.36 46.85
CA LEU A 15 0.44 -14.37 48.27
C LEU A 15 -0.80 -13.47 48.43
N ALA A 16 -1.88 -13.76 49.16
CA ALA A 16 -2.30 -14.92 49.96
C ALA A 16 -3.83 -14.90 50.22
N VAL A 17 -4.29 -16.04 50.70
CA VAL A 17 -5.60 -16.57 51.16
C VAL A 17 -6.48 -15.64 52.03
N ALA A 18 -7.81 -15.67 51.85
CA ALA A 18 -8.83 -15.95 52.90
C ALA A 18 -10.29 -15.66 52.47
N GLY A 19 -11.22 -16.57 52.80
CA GLY A 19 -12.61 -16.19 53.14
C GLY A 19 -13.73 -16.87 52.34
N CYS A 20 -14.30 -17.94 52.88
CA CYS A 20 -15.55 -18.55 52.45
C CYS A 20 -16.75 -17.61 52.65
N LYS A 21 -17.65 -17.49 51.66
CA LYS A 21 -19.12 -17.70 51.79
C LYS A 21 -19.72 -17.90 50.40
N GLN A 22 -20.27 -19.09 50.14
CA GLN A 22 -21.11 -19.35 48.98
C GLN A 22 -22.46 -18.68 49.22
N GLN A 23 -22.75 -17.64 48.43
CA GLN A 23 -24.08 -17.08 48.27
C GLN A 23 -24.60 -17.54 46.91
N PRO A 24 -25.75 -18.24 46.83
CA PRO A 24 -26.39 -18.50 45.55
C PRO A 24 -26.85 -17.17 44.97
N ALA A 25 -26.16 -16.68 43.94
CA ALA A 25 -26.62 -15.56 43.14
C ALA A 25 -27.50 -16.09 42.00
N GLU A 26 -28.64 -15.45 41.83
CA GLU A 26 -29.56 -15.54 40.69
C GLU A 26 -28.83 -15.60 39.33
N PRO A 27 -29.46 -16.16 38.29
CA PRO A 27 -28.86 -16.24 36.97
C PRO A 27 -28.52 -14.84 36.46
N ALA A 28 -27.22 -14.55 36.38
CA ALA A 28 -26.72 -13.34 35.74
C ALA A 28 -27.14 -13.34 34.26
N PRO A 29 -27.59 -12.20 33.69
CA PRO A 29 -27.78 -12.11 32.26
C PRO A 29 -26.45 -12.40 31.57
N SER A 30 -26.48 -13.28 30.57
CA SER A 30 -25.33 -13.60 29.73
C SER A 30 -24.67 -12.30 29.28
N GLN A 31 -23.44 -12.07 29.74
CA GLN A 31 -22.58 -11.04 29.19
C GLN A 31 -22.31 -11.40 27.74
N SER A 32 -22.98 -10.69 26.82
CA SER A 32 -22.68 -10.74 25.41
C SER A 32 -21.20 -10.43 25.22
N LYS A 33 -20.44 -11.45 24.80
CA LYS A 33 -19.07 -11.33 24.29
C LYS A 33 -19.03 -10.13 23.33
N PRO A 34 -18.13 -9.14 23.51
CA PRO A 34 -17.96 -8.08 22.53
C PRO A 34 -17.63 -8.74 21.19
N ALA A 35 -18.53 -8.57 20.22
CA ALA A 35 -18.25 -8.94 18.85
C ALA A 35 -17.03 -8.12 18.42
N ALA A 36 -15.93 -8.81 18.15
CA ALA A 36 -14.79 -8.19 17.49
C ALA A 36 -15.32 -7.57 16.19
N VAL A 37 -15.24 -6.25 16.09
CA VAL A 37 -15.60 -5.51 14.88
C VAL A 37 -14.62 -6.01 13.81
N ALA A 38 -15.09 -6.88 12.93
CA ALA A 38 -14.34 -7.26 11.76
C ALA A 38 -14.14 -5.99 10.92
N THR A 39 -12.89 -5.57 10.75
CA THR A 39 -12.56 -4.50 9.81
C THR A 39 -13.05 -4.94 8.44
N ALA A 40 -13.99 -4.19 7.86
CA ALA A 40 -14.50 -4.48 6.52
C ALA A 40 -13.32 -4.52 5.55
N ALA A 41 -13.30 -5.52 4.67
CA ALA A 41 -12.33 -5.56 3.59
C ALA A 41 -12.45 -4.27 2.77
N PRO A 42 -11.33 -3.61 2.42
CA PRO A 42 -11.37 -2.40 1.61
C PRO A 42 -12.08 -2.68 0.30
N THR A 43 -12.87 -1.72 -0.18
CA THR A 43 -13.50 -1.84 -1.50
C THR A 43 -12.45 -1.68 -2.61
N GLY A 44 -12.75 -2.10 -3.84
CA GLY A 44 -11.83 -2.00 -4.98
C GLY A 44 -11.33 -0.57 -5.19
N ASN A 45 -12.21 0.43 -5.05
CA ASN A 45 -11.86 1.84 -5.18
C ASN A 45 -10.90 2.31 -4.09
N ASP A 46 -11.05 1.82 -2.85
CA ASP A 46 -10.14 2.17 -1.75
C ASP A 46 -8.75 1.57 -1.98
N ALA A 47 -8.69 0.37 -2.55
CA ALA A 47 -7.42 -0.29 -2.87
C ALA A 47 -6.69 0.41 -4.02
N GLU A 48 -7.41 0.81 -5.05
CA GLU A 48 -6.87 1.60 -6.17
C GLU A 48 -6.33 2.96 -5.70
N ALA A 49 -7.08 3.68 -4.86
CA ALA A 49 -6.62 4.96 -4.31
C ALA A 49 -5.34 4.81 -3.47
N ARG A 50 -5.22 3.73 -2.69
CA ARG A 50 -3.97 3.41 -1.96
C ARG A 50 -2.83 3.09 -2.92
N ALA A 51 -3.10 2.34 -3.98
CA ALA A 51 -2.10 1.99 -4.98
C ALA A 51 -1.59 3.23 -5.73
N LEU A 52 -2.48 4.15 -6.10
CA LEU A 52 -2.12 5.44 -6.69
C LEU A 52 -1.21 6.24 -5.74
N HIS A 53 -1.58 6.31 -4.46
CA HIS A 53 -0.77 7.03 -3.47
C HIS A 53 0.63 6.42 -3.30
N VAL A 54 0.75 5.09 -3.33
CA VAL A 54 2.05 4.40 -3.30
C VAL A 54 2.89 4.79 -4.51
N LEU A 55 2.30 4.81 -5.70
CA LEU A 55 2.99 5.18 -6.93
C LEU A 55 3.45 6.65 -6.89
N GLU A 56 2.57 7.57 -6.55
CA GLU A 56 2.88 9.01 -6.45
C GLU A 56 4.02 9.26 -5.46
N ALA A 57 3.93 8.68 -4.25
CA ALA A 57 4.95 8.82 -3.23
C ALA A 57 6.31 8.27 -3.69
N ARG A 58 6.30 7.14 -4.41
CA ARG A 58 7.52 6.52 -4.93
C ARG A 58 8.18 7.38 -6.00
N LEU A 59 7.42 7.81 -7.01
CA LEU A 59 7.92 8.64 -8.11
C LEU A 59 8.44 9.99 -7.62
N GLN A 60 7.74 10.59 -6.64
CA GLN A 60 8.16 11.84 -6.02
C GLN A 60 9.45 11.67 -5.20
N SER A 61 9.55 10.64 -4.37
CA SER A 61 10.75 10.35 -3.57
C SER A 61 11.99 10.18 -4.45
N ASP A 62 11.83 9.44 -5.55
CA ASP A 62 12.93 9.12 -6.45
C ASP A 62 13.22 10.24 -7.47
N HIS A 63 12.44 11.33 -7.47
CA HIS A 63 12.49 12.40 -8.48
C HIS A 63 12.48 11.84 -9.91
N PHE A 64 11.63 10.83 -10.15
CA PHE A 64 11.62 10.06 -11.38
C PHE A 64 11.37 10.94 -12.61
N TYR A 65 10.54 11.98 -12.45
CA TYR A 65 10.36 13.02 -13.44
C TYR A 65 11.05 14.31 -12.99
N PRO A 66 11.73 15.03 -13.90
CA PRO A 66 12.48 16.24 -13.56
C PRO A 66 11.57 17.47 -13.33
N ASP A 67 10.31 17.38 -13.74
CA ASP A 67 9.32 18.46 -13.69
C ASP A 67 7.98 17.93 -13.16
N ASN A 68 7.04 18.87 -12.97
CA ASN A 68 5.68 18.55 -12.53
C ASN A 68 4.69 18.51 -13.71
N CYS A 69 5.18 18.35 -14.94
CA CYS A 69 4.38 18.38 -16.17
C CYS A 69 3.85 17.00 -16.55
N ILE A 70 3.49 16.22 -15.53
CA ILE A 70 2.88 14.91 -15.65
C ILE A 70 1.52 14.86 -14.96
N SER A 71 0.69 13.92 -15.38
CA SER A 71 -0.53 13.50 -14.69
C SER A 71 -0.63 11.98 -14.68
N ILE A 72 -1.02 11.40 -13.55
CA ILE A 72 -1.18 9.96 -13.41
C ILE A 72 -2.67 9.63 -13.52
N LEU A 73 -3.02 8.72 -14.41
CA LEU A 73 -4.39 8.28 -14.66
C LEU A 73 -4.48 6.77 -14.53
N SER A 74 -5.53 6.26 -13.87
CA SER A 74 -5.81 4.83 -13.85
C SER A 74 -6.16 4.33 -15.26
N GLU A 75 -5.59 3.20 -15.63
CA GLU A 75 -5.98 2.48 -16.84
C GLU A 75 -6.76 1.22 -16.44
N GLN A 76 -8.00 1.11 -16.94
CA GLN A 76 -8.71 -0.17 -16.89
C GLN A 76 -8.24 -1.02 -18.07
N GLY A 77 -7.47 -2.07 -17.79
CA GLY A 77 -7.15 -3.09 -18.79
C GLY A 77 -8.39 -3.87 -19.22
N ASP A 78 -8.31 -4.51 -20.40
CA ASP A 78 -9.40 -5.33 -20.96
C ASP A 78 -9.78 -6.52 -20.07
N ALA A 79 -8.85 -6.96 -19.20
CA ALA A 79 -9.08 -7.96 -18.18
C ALA A 79 -8.65 -7.41 -16.81
N PRO A 80 -9.54 -7.40 -15.80
CA PRO A 80 -9.15 -7.01 -14.46
C PRO A 80 -8.11 -7.99 -13.92
N THR A 81 -6.96 -7.47 -13.51
CA THR A 81 -5.97 -8.26 -12.78
C THR A 81 -6.35 -8.22 -11.30
N PRO A 82 -6.72 -9.35 -10.68
CA PRO A 82 -6.98 -9.37 -9.24
C PRO A 82 -5.74 -8.85 -8.51
N ASP A 83 -5.94 -7.95 -7.55
CA ASP A 83 -4.88 -7.41 -6.69
C ASP A 83 -3.79 -6.58 -7.39
N ALA A 84 -4.06 -6.05 -8.59
CA ALA A 84 -3.18 -5.11 -9.26
C ALA A 84 -3.95 -3.95 -9.91
N PHE A 85 -3.33 -2.78 -9.90
CA PHE A 85 -3.87 -1.53 -10.43
C PHE A 85 -2.87 -0.96 -11.43
N GLU A 86 -3.35 -0.60 -12.62
CA GLU A 86 -2.52 -0.05 -13.69
C GLU A 86 -2.74 1.45 -13.81
N PHE A 87 -1.63 2.16 -14.00
CA PHE A 87 -1.63 3.61 -14.11
C PHE A 87 -0.75 4.03 -15.29
N ALA A 88 -1.25 4.94 -16.11
CA ALA A 88 -0.46 5.62 -17.12
C ALA A 88 -0.04 6.99 -16.61
N VAL A 89 1.22 7.32 -16.85
CA VAL A 89 1.72 8.68 -16.69
C VAL A 89 1.65 9.38 -18.02
N HIS A 90 0.89 10.46 -18.06
CA HIS A 90 0.71 11.29 -19.24
C HIS A 90 1.49 12.59 -19.12
N GLU A 91 1.96 13.10 -20.26
CA GLU A 91 2.41 14.50 -20.36
C GLU A 91 1.22 15.44 -20.20
N ARG A 92 1.42 16.46 -19.37
CA ARG A 92 0.50 17.58 -19.23
C ARG A 92 1.07 18.77 -19.99
N HIS A 93 0.29 19.35 -20.88
CA HIS A 93 0.64 20.56 -21.62
C HIS A 93 -0.24 21.74 -21.18
N GLY A 94 0.32 22.95 -21.19
CA GLY A 94 -0.31 24.15 -20.61
C GLY A 94 0.08 24.38 -19.15
N ASN A 95 -0.32 25.52 -18.58
CA ASN A 95 0.09 25.96 -17.23
C ASN A 95 1.62 25.84 -17.03
N ASP A 96 2.37 26.52 -17.89
CA ASP A 96 3.84 26.52 -17.96
C ASP A 96 4.50 25.21 -18.43
N CYS A 97 3.72 24.17 -18.73
CA CYS A 97 4.22 22.96 -19.36
C CYS A 97 4.21 23.09 -20.89
N PRO A 98 5.35 22.91 -21.58
CA PRO A 98 5.45 23.05 -23.03
C PRO A 98 4.70 21.91 -23.75
N GLY A 99 4.34 22.12 -25.01
CA GLY A 99 3.67 21.10 -25.84
C GLY A 99 2.31 21.57 -26.37
N ASP A 100 1.64 20.70 -27.12
CA ASP A 100 0.30 20.96 -27.65
C ASP A 100 -0.77 20.65 -26.58
N PRO A 101 -1.54 21.65 -26.09
CA PRO A 101 -2.59 21.45 -25.09
C PRO A 101 -3.71 20.50 -25.53
N GLN A 102 -3.81 20.15 -26.82
CA GLN A 102 -4.78 19.18 -27.34
C GLN A 102 -4.26 17.74 -27.31
N THR A 103 -3.05 17.52 -26.81
CA THR A 103 -2.44 16.20 -26.69
C THR A 103 -2.07 15.91 -25.24
N SER A 104 -2.12 14.64 -24.87
CA SER A 104 -1.62 14.15 -23.59
C SER A 104 -0.99 12.76 -23.78
N PRO A 105 0.20 12.70 -24.42
CA PRO A 105 0.89 11.44 -24.68
C PRO A 105 1.17 10.65 -23.39
N VAL A 106 1.11 9.32 -23.48
CA VAL A 106 1.58 8.44 -22.40
C VAL A 106 3.10 8.38 -22.45
N ARG A 107 3.77 8.72 -21.34
CA ARG A 107 5.21 8.56 -21.16
C ARG A 107 5.57 7.16 -20.68
N ASP A 108 4.88 6.72 -19.64
CA ASP A 108 5.20 5.51 -18.90
C ASP A 108 3.93 4.84 -18.38
N ARG A 109 4.02 3.54 -18.13
CA ARG A 109 2.96 2.75 -17.50
C ARG A 109 3.52 2.03 -16.29
N PHE A 110 2.72 1.97 -15.25
CA PHE A 110 3.06 1.30 -14.00
C PHE A 110 1.96 0.35 -13.60
N ARG A 111 2.35 -0.76 -12.97
CA ARG A 111 1.44 -1.65 -12.28
C ARG A 111 1.80 -1.66 -10.81
N VAL A 112 0.83 -1.39 -9.95
CA VAL A 112 1.00 -1.44 -8.50
C VAL A 112 0.19 -2.61 -7.97
N GLN A 113 0.85 -3.54 -7.30
CA GLN A 113 0.21 -4.66 -6.65
C GLN A 113 -0.44 -4.20 -5.32
N ALA A 114 -1.44 -4.94 -4.84
CA ALA A 114 -2.13 -4.63 -3.60
C ALA A 114 -1.21 -4.63 -2.36
N ASP A 115 -0.06 -5.30 -2.44
CA ASP A 115 0.99 -5.30 -1.41
C ASP A 115 1.91 -4.06 -1.46
N GLY A 116 1.73 -3.18 -2.46
CA GLY A 116 2.52 -1.97 -2.67
C GLY A 116 3.73 -2.15 -3.58
N THR A 117 3.96 -3.33 -4.15
CA THR A 117 5.03 -3.54 -5.13
C THR A 117 4.75 -2.74 -6.40
N VAL A 118 5.72 -1.93 -6.82
CA VAL A 118 5.64 -1.11 -8.03
C VAL A 118 6.43 -1.78 -9.16
N LEU A 119 5.76 -1.96 -10.29
CA LEU A 119 6.34 -2.45 -11.53
C LEU A 119 6.28 -1.36 -12.60
N TRP A 120 7.28 -1.31 -13.47
CA TRP A 120 7.35 -0.40 -14.61
C TRP A 120 7.21 -1.19 -15.92
N TYR A 121 6.48 -0.63 -16.89
CA TYR A 121 6.29 -1.27 -18.19
C TYR A 121 7.50 -1.05 -19.09
N ASP A 122 8.24 -2.12 -19.35
CA ASP A 122 9.32 -2.14 -20.32
C ASP A 122 8.74 -2.28 -21.74
N VAL A 123 8.76 -1.18 -22.48
CA VAL A 123 8.26 -1.12 -23.87
C VAL A 123 9.06 -1.98 -24.85
N VAL A 124 10.31 -2.32 -24.54
CA VAL A 124 11.17 -3.13 -25.41
C VAL A 124 10.76 -4.60 -25.32
N ASN A 125 10.54 -5.08 -24.10
CA ASN A 125 10.14 -6.46 -23.83
C ASN A 125 8.62 -6.64 -23.79
N ALA A 126 7.86 -5.55 -23.84
CA ALA A 126 6.40 -5.51 -23.71
C ALA A 126 5.88 -6.18 -22.43
N ASP A 127 6.60 -6.00 -21.32
CA ASP A 127 6.29 -6.64 -20.03
C ASP A 127 6.50 -5.68 -18.85
N PHE A 128 5.90 -6.00 -17.70
CA PHE A 128 6.12 -5.29 -16.46
C PHE A 128 7.32 -5.88 -15.72
N VAL A 129 8.33 -5.04 -15.47
CA VAL A 129 9.54 -5.39 -14.72
C VAL A 129 9.56 -4.70 -13.36
N ASP A 130 10.42 -5.16 -12.44
CA ASP A 130 10.56 -4.53 -11.13
C ASP A 130 11.08 -3.09 -11.30
N TYR A 131 10.42 -2.14 -10.63
CA TYR A 131 10.78 -0.73 -10.73
C TYR A 131 12.24 -0.43 -10.36
N ALA A 132 12.82 -1.17 -9.41
CA ALA A 132 14.21 -1.01 -9.01
C ALA A 132 15.20 -1.54 -10.08
N GLU A 133 14.76 -2.39 -11.01
CA GLU A 133 15.58 -2.80 -12.16
C GLU A 133 15.71 -1.66 -13.17
N HIS A 134 14.60 -0.97 -13.49
CA HIS A 134 14.63 0.23 -14.34
C HIS A 134 15.54 1.32 -13.76
N ALA A 135 15.43 1.62 -12.47
CA ALA A 135 16.26 2.64 -11.82
C ALA A 135 17.78 2.34 -11.87
N ARG A 136 18.18 1.08 -12.06
CA ARG A 136 19.59 0.67 -12.20
C ARG A 136 20.08 0.71 -13.64
N SER A 137 19.21 0.58 -14.64
CA SER A 137 19.61 0.61 -16.06
C SER A 137 19.86 2.01 -16.61
N VAL A 138 19.38 3.04 -15.92
CA VAL A 138 19.50 4.46 -16.34
C VAL A 138 20.64 5.23 -15.65
N GLN A 139 21.44 4.56 -14.80
CA GLN A 139 22.68 5.10 -14.20
C GLN A 139 23.89 4.78 -15.08
#